data_AF-A0A918INP1-F1
#
_entry.id   AF-A0A918INP1-F1
#
_cell.length_a   1.000
_cell.length_b   1.000
_cell.length_c   1.000
_cell.angle_alpha   90.00
_cell.angle_beta   90.00
_cell.angle_gamma   90.00
#
_symmetry.space_group_name_H-M   'P 1'
#
loop_
_entity.id
_entity.type
_entity.pdbx_description
1 polymer ?
#
loop_
_entity_poly.entity_id
_entity_poly.type
_entity_poly.pdbx_seq_one_letter_code
_entity_poly.pdbx_strand_id
1 'polypeptide(L)'
;MELIREFAGRERKFALRFGEILDLEQACGDGKDPAPIGVIFQRLSMSRFAARDVYHTIRLGLIGGGMDALRAKSLIDDRLSAGAGFMGMADLALDLLMHVMAGIEGSETAAPERQEPRPLRLSDVAMICQTLGMTPSDLRQTRYADFVNMVRGFNAAGKTQVAPMSEDEFAEILAKYEPET
;
A
#
# COMPACT_ATOMS: atom_id res chain seq x y z
N MET A 1 -7.44 3.64 12.66
CA MET A 1 -6.61 2.87 11.71
C MET A 1 -7.06 3.22 10.31
N GLU A 2 -6.14 3.50 9.38
CA GLU A 2 -6.45 4.24 8.16
C GLU A 2 -5.84 3.55 6.94
N LEU A 3 -6.64 3.35 5.90
CA LEU A 3 -6.23 2.83 4.59
C LEU A 3 -6.22 4.00 3.59
N ILE A 4 -5.13 4.15 2.84
CA ILE A 4 -5.05 5.10 1.72
C ILE A 4 -5.02 4.30 0.42
N ARG A 5 -5.97 4.62 -0.48
CA ARG A 5 -6.11 4.01 -1.81
C ARG A 5 -6.56 5.04 -2.83
N GLU A 6 -6.18 4.84 -4.09
CA GLU A 6 -6.80 5.55 -5.21
C GLU A 6 -8.28 5.14 -5.28
N PHE A 7 -9.17 6.13 -5.30
CA PHE A 7 -10.59 5.90 -5.48
C PHE A 7 -11.26 7.10 -6.17
N ALA A 8 -11.79 6.85 -7.36
CA ALA A 8 -12.48 7.83 -8.20
C ALA A 8 -11.57 9.01 -8.63
N GLY A 9 -10.39 8.68 -9.14
CA GLY A 9 -9.43 9.59 -9.76
C GLY A 9 -8.49 10.30 -8.77
N ARG A 10 -8.44 9.87 -7.51
CA ARG A 10 -7.59 10.50 -6.47
C ARG A 10 -7.36 9.59 -5.28
N GLU A 11 -6.28 9.84 -4.54
CA GLU A 11 -6.07 9.21 -3.25
C GLU A 11 -7.18 9.60 -2.25
N ARG A 12 -7.67 8.59 -1.55
CA ARG A 12 -8.66 8.75 -0.48
C ARG A 12 -8.24 7.97 0.73
N LYS A 13 -8.55 8.56 1.86
CA LYS A 13 -8.41 7.98 3.16
C LYS A 13 -9.71 7.28 3.52
N PHE A 14 -9.57 6.07 4.03
CA PHE A 14 -10.64 5.24 4.54
C PHE A 14 -10.30 4.81 5.95
N ALA A 15 -11.28 4.74 6.83
CA ALA A 15 -11.12 4.15 8.15
C ALA A 15 -12.46 3.60 8.63
N LEU A 16 -12.43 2.40 9.19
CA LEU A 16 -13.55 1.82 9.92
C LEU A 16 -13.12 1.79 11.39
N ARG A 17 -13.57 2.76 12.18
CA ARG A 17 -13.35 2.75 13.64
C ARG A 17 -14.50 1.98 14.27
N PHE A 18 -14.47 1.85 15.59
CA PHE A 18 -15.46 1.06 16.30
C PHE A 18 -16.90 1.50 16.00
N GLY A 19 -17.17 2.81 15.92
CA GLY A 19 -18.50 3.31 15.55
C GLY A 19 -18.94 2.87 14.15
N GLU A 20 -18.07 3.06 13.15
CA GLU A 20 -18.37 2.64 11.77
C GLU A 20 -18.50 1.13 11.62
N ILE A 21 -17.82 0.33 12.46
CA ILE A 21 -17.98 -1.12 12.51
C ILE A 21 -19.37 -1.48 12.99
N LEU A 22 -19.84 -0.88 14.08
CA LEU A 22 -21.20 -1.13 14.59
C LEU A 22 -22.27 -0.71 13.55
N ASP A 23 -22.08 0.45 12.91
CA ASP A 23 -22.97 0.92 11.84
C ASP A 23 -22.95 -0.03 10.64
N LEU A 24 -21.79 -0.62 10.32
CA LEU A 24 -21.64 -1.58 9.24
C LEU A 24 -22.39 -2.89 9.55
N GLU A 25 -22.24 -3.42 10.77
CA GLU A 25 -22.95 -4.63 11.20
C GLU A 25 -24.47 -4.42 11.10
N GLN A 26 -24.95 -3.26 11.53
CA GLN A 26 -26.36 -2.89 11.42
C GLN A 26 -26.83 -2.77 9.97
N ALA A 27 -26.03 -2.15 9.10
CA ALA A 27 -26.38 -1.92 7.69
C ALA A 27 -26.33 -3.19 6.82
N CYS A 28 -25.46 -4.15 7.16
CA CYS A 28 -25.31 -5.41 6.42
C CYS A 28 -26.21 -6.55 6.94
N GLY A 29 -26.88 -6.33 8.08
CA GLY A 29 -27.91 -7.20 8.63
C GLY A 29 -29.15 -7.33 7.73
N ASP A 30 -30.15 -8.05 8.23
CA ASP A 30 -31.46 -8.18 7.59
C ASP A 30 -32.53 -7.26 8.24
N GLY A 31 -32.06 -6.27 9.00
CA GLY A 31 -32.86 -5.29 9.70
C GLY A 31 -33.18 -5.70 11.14
N LYS A 32 -33.57 -6.96 11.37
CA LYS A 32 -33.85 -7.46 12.73
C LYS A 32 -32.58 -7.88 13.44
N ASP A 33 -31.66 -8.52 12.71
CA ASP A 33 -30.40 -8.99 13.25
C ASP A 33 -29.23 -8.34 12.50
N PRO A 34 -28.31 -7.64 13.22
CA PRO A 34 -27.09 -7.12 12.61
C PRO A 34 -26.22 -8.27 12.12
N ALA A 35 -25.54 -8.09 10.98
CA ALA A 35 -24.58 -9.07 10.48
C ALA A 35 -23.24 -8.86 11.19
N PRO A 36 -22.71 -9.83 11.96
CA PRO A 36 -21.43 -9.66 12.63
C PRO A 36 -20.30 -9.39 11.63
N ILE A 37 -19.33 -8.55 12.00
CA ILE A 37 -18.24 -8.14 11.10
C ILE A 37 -17.47 -9.34 10.54
N GLY A 38 -17.26 -10.40 11.33
CA GLY A 38 -16.62 -11.63 10.87
C GLY A 38 -17.41 -12.34 9.77
N VAL A 39 -18.74 -12.29 9.81
CA VAL A 39 -19.61 -12.85 8.77
C VAL A 39 -19.52 -12.02 7.49
N ILE A 40 -19.49 -10.68 7.61
CA ILE A 40 -19.32 -9.78 6.46
C ILE A 40 -17.96 -10.03 5.80
N PHE A 41 -16.89 -10.14 6.60
CA PHE A 41 -15.55 -10.47 6.13
C PHE A 41 -15.51 -11.81 5.38
N GLN A 42 -16.11 -12.86 5.96
CA GLN A 42 -16.16 -14.18 5.33
C GLN A 42 -16.93 -14.16 4.01
N ARG A 43 -18.05 -13.42 3.93
CA ARG A 43 -18.82 -13.29 2.69
C ARG A 43 -18.00 -12.63 1.58
N LEU A 44 -17.26 -11.57 1.91
CA LEU A 44 -16.39 -10.87 0.96
C LEU A 44 -15.22 -11.74 0.51
N SER A 45 -14.51 -12.39 1.44
CA SER A 45 -13.35 -13.24 1.12
C SER A 45 -13.70 -14.48 0.30
N MET A 46 -14.92 -15.01 0.44
CA MET A 46 -15.40 -16.15 -0.33
C MET A 46 -16.16 -15.76 -1.62
N SER A 47 -16.20 -14.47 -1.96
CA SER A 47 -17.00 -13.94 -3.08
C SER A 47 -18.50 -14.32 -3.03
N ARG A 48 -19.05 -14.48 -1.82
CA ARG A 48 -20.47 -14.77 -1.55
C ARG A 48 -21.14 -13.61 -0.84
N PHE A 49 -20.80 -12.40 -1.25
CA PHE A 49 -21.25 -11.16 -0.63
C PHE A 49 -22.53 -10.62 -1.27
N ALA A 50 -23.32 -9.91 -0.47
CA ALA A 50 -24.41 -9.10 -0.95
C ALA A 50 -23.89 -7.73 -1.41
N ALA A 51 -24.64 -7.06 -2.29
CA ALA A 51 -24.27 -5.72 -2.74
C ALA A 51 -24.11 -4.71 -1.59
N ARG A 52 -24.93 -4.86 -0.54
CA ARG A 52 -24.88 -4.05 0.67
C ARG A 52 -23.58 -4.23 1.46
N ASP A 53 -22.99 -5.43 1.43
CA ASP A 53 -21.71 -5.70 2.11
C ASP A 53 -20.61 -4.81 1.51
N VAL A 54 -20.55 -4.73 0.18
CA VAL A 54 -19.59 -3.87 -0.54
C VAL A 54 -19.92 -2.39 -0.33
N TYR A 55 -21.18 -2.02 -0.56
CA TYR A 55 -21.64 -0.63 -0.53
C TYR A 55 -21.38 0.03 0.82
N HIS A 56 -21.82 -0.59 1.92
CA HIS A 56 -21.72 0.01 3.24
C HIS A 56 -20.29 0.00 3.76
N THR A 57 -19.50 -1.03 3.46
CA THR A 57 -18.09 -1.11 3.88
C THR A 57 -17.29 0.07 3.32
N ILE A 58 -17.41 0.34 2.02
CA ILE A 58 -16.69 1.45 1.37
C ILE A 58 -17.25 2.79 1.87
N ARG A 59 -18.58 2.93 1.96
CA ARG A 59 -19.24 4.18 2.39
C ARG A 59 -18.81 4.59 3.79
N LEU A 60 -18.92 3.67 4.74
CA LEU A 60 -18.55 3.90 6.13
C LEU A 60 -17.03 4.07 6.26
N GLY A 61 -16.25 3.35 5.46
CA GLY A 61 -14.80 3.56 5.34
C GLY A 61 -14.45 5.00 4.95
N LEU A 62 -15.10 5.55 3.90
CA LEU A 62 -14.89 6.94 3.48
C LEU A 62 -15.28 7.94 4.58
N ILE A 63 -16.39 7.68 5.27
CA ILE A 63 -16.88 8.53 6.37
C ILE A 63 -15.89 8.55 7.53
N GLY A 64 -15.47 7.38 8.02
CA GLY A 64 -14.48 7.30 9.09
C GLY A 64 -13.10 7.84 8.67
N GLY A 65 -12.84 7.88 7.35
CA GLY A 65 -11.69 8.55 6.72
C GLY A 65 -11.78 10.08 6.68
N GLY A 66 -12.91 10.67 7.08
CA GLY A 66 -13.15 12.11 7.18
C GLY A 66 -14.02 12.70 6.07
N MET A 67 -14.64 11.87 5.22
CA MET A 67 -15.57 12.35 4.21
C MET A 67 -16.97 12.61 4.79
N ASP A 68 -17.62 13.68 4.33
CA ASP A 68 -19.04 13.91 4.61
C ASP A 68 -19.93 12.74 4.11
N ALA A 69 -20.98 12.41 4.87
CA ALA A 69 -21.83 11.25 4.62
C ALA A 69 -22.64 11.33 3.32
N LEU A 70 -23.13 12.53 2.95
CA LEU A 70 -23.84 12.74 1.69
C LEU A 70 -22.88 12.62 0.51
N ARG A 71 -21.68 13.19 0.67
CA ARG A 71 -20.62 13.08 -0.35
C ARG A 71 -20.14 11.65 -0.55
N ALA A 72 -19.96 10.87 0.53
CA ALA A 72 -19.57 9.47 0.45
C ALA A 72 -20.63 8.63 -0.27
N LYS A 73 -21.92 8.87 0.03
CA LYS A 73 -23.05 8.23 -0.66
C LYS A 73 -23.03 8.55 -2.16
N SER A 74 -23.02 9.83 -2.52
CA SER A 74 -23.01 10.26 -3.93
C SER A 74 -21.85 9.63 -4.70
N LEU A 75 -20.65 9.64 -4.11
CA LEU A 75 -19.46 9.12 -4.78
C LEU A 75 -19.57 7.62 -5.11
N ILE A 76 -20.13 6.82 -4.20
CA ILE A 76 -20.30 5.39 -4.42
C ILE A 76 -21.43 5.13 -5.41
N ASP A 77 -22.54 5.85 -5.30
CA ASP A 77 -23.66 5.75 -6.24
C ASP A 77 -23.18 6.08 -7.67
N ASP A 78 -22.41 7.16 -7.83
CA ASP A 78 -21.81 7.56 -9.10
C ASP A 78 -20.87 6.47 -9.62
N ARG A 79 -20.04 5.89 -8.76
CA ARG A 79 -19.05 4.87 -9.16
C ARG A 79 -19.72 3.57 -9.59
N LEU A 80 -20.76 3.14 -8.89
CA LEU A 80 -21.56 1.97 -9.25
C LEU A 80 -22.34 2.21 -10.54
N SER A 81 -22.90 3.41 -10.72
CA SER A 81 -23.65 3.80 -11.93
C SER A 81 -22.74 3.92 -13.15
N ALA A 82 -21.49 4.34 -12.97
CA ALA A 82 -20.48 4.48 -14.02
C ALA A 82 -19.87 3.14 -14.48
N GLY A 83 -20.33 2.00 -13.96
CA GLY A 83 -19.89 0.68 -14.42
C GLY A 83 -18.49 0.28 -13.98
N ALA A 84 -18.01 0.78 -12.83
CA ALA A 84 -16.67 0.50 -12.29
C ALA A 84 -16.34 -0.99 -12.02
N GLY A 85 -17.30 -1.90 -12.25
CA GLY A 85 -17.17 -3.32 -11.95
C GLY A 85 -17.35 -3.59 -10.47
N PHE A 86 -18.29 -4.47 -10.14
CA PHE A 86 -18.62 -4.77 -8.74
C PHE A 86 -17.49 -5.54 -8.02
N MET A 87 -16.69 -6.31 -8.76
CA MET A 87 -15.56 -7.06 -8.21
C MET A 87 -14.45 -6.15 -7.69
N GLY A 88 -14.04 -5.12 -8.43
CA GLY A 88 -13.01 -4.19 -7.94
C GLY A 88 -13.46 -3.40 -6.70
N MET A 89 -14.76 -3.12 -6.58
CA MET A 89 -15.33 -2.54 -5.37
C MET A 89 -15.31 -3.55 -4.21
N ALA A 90 -15.62 -4.82 -4.47
CA ALA A 90 -15.56 -5.86 -3.46
C ALA A 90 -14.13 -6.12 -2.95
N ASP A 91 -13.13 -6.04 -3.83
CA ASP A 91 -11.71 -6.15 -3.47
C ASP A 91 -11.31 -5.02 -2.52
N LEU A 92 -11.71 -3.78 -2.81
CA LEU A 92 -11.47 -2.63 -1.90
C LEU A 92 -12.18 -2.82 -0.55
N ALA A 93 -13.42 -3.33 -0.54
CA ALA A 93 -14.14 -3.61 0.69
C ALA A 93 -13.44 -4.70 1.52
N LEU A 94 -12.94 -5.76 0.88
CA LEU A 94 -12.17 -6.81 1.54
C LEU A 94 -10.86 -6.27 2.11
N ASP A 95 -10.12 -5.45 1.36
CA ASP A 95 -8.90 -4.78 1.81
C ASP A 95 -9.14 -3.96 3.10
N LEU A 96 -10.26 -3.22 3.15
CA LEU A 96 -10.64 -2.44 4.32
C LEU A 96 -10.92 -3.32 5.54
N LEU A 97 -11.66 -4.42 5.37
CA LEU A 97 -11.96 -5.34 6.47
C LEU A 97 -10.72 -6.10 6.93
N MET A 98 -9.85 -6.53 6.02
CA MET A 98 -8.57 -7.16 6.38
C MET A 98 -7.73 -6.23 7.25
N HIS A 99 -7.66 -4.95 6.88
CA HIS A 99 -6.99 -3.93 7.67
C HIS A 99 -7.55 -3.89 9.09
N VAL A 100 -8.87 -3.76 9.25
CA VAL A 100 -9.52 -3.72 10.57
C VAL A 100 -9.22 -4.97 11.39
N MET A 101 -9.36 -6.15 10.79
CA MET A 101 -9.25 -7.44 11.47
C MET A 101 -7.80 -7.79 11.85
N ALA A 102 -6.83 -7.39 11.03
CA ALA A 102 -5.42 -7.66 11.28
C ALA A 102 -4.87 -6.87 12.47
N GLY A 103 -5.52 -5.77 12.87
CA GLY A 103 -5.15 -4.98 14.04
C GLY A 103 -3.65 -4.66 14.04
N ILE A 104 -3.14 -4.08 12.95
CA ILE A 104 -1.70 -3.90 12.82
C ILE A 104 -1.27 -2.70 13.67
N GLU A 105 -0.46 -2.95 14.71
CA GLU A 105 0.40 -1.92 15.29
C GLU A 105 1.32 -1.40 14.19
N GLY A 106 0.90 -0.31 13.53
CA GLY A 106 1.66 0.42 12.52
C GLY A 106 2.13 -0.41 11.34
N SER A 107 1.29 -0.67 10.34
CA SER A 107 1.82 -0.94 9.00
C SER A 107 2.03 0.37 8.28
N GLU A 108 3.31 0.66 8.08
CA GLU A 108 3.85 1.66 7.16
C GLU A 108 3.05 1.73 5.85
N THR A 109 2.85 2.97 5.42
CA THR A 109 2.72 3.46 4.04
C THR A 109 2.58 2.41 2.95
N ALA A 110 1.49 2.55 2.18
CA ALA A 110 1.22 1.93 0.89
C ALA A 110 2.42 1.27 0.23
N ALA A 111 2.31 -0.04 -0.06
CA ALA A 111 3.20 -0.68 -1.01
C ALA A 111 3.16 0.16 -2.31
N PRO A 112 4.29 0.77 -2.73
CA PRO A 112 4.33 1.40 -4.03
C PRO A 112 4.04 0.31 -5.06
N GLU A 113 3.39 0.69 -6.16
CA GLU A 113 3.26 -0.15 -7.34
C GLU A 113 4.57 -0.92 -7.55
N ARG A 114 4.49 -2.24 -7.83
CA ARG A 114 5.65 -3.00 -8.29
C ARG A 114 6.09 -2.42 -9.64
N GLN A 115 6.82 -1.31 -9.58
CA GLN A 115 7.72 -0.91 -10.65
C GLN A 115 8.79 -1.98 -10.64
N GLU A 116 8.95 -2.69 -11.75
CA GLU A 116 10.11 -3.55 -11.93
C GLU A 116 11.35 -2.71 -11.59
N PRO A 117 12.19 -3.16 -10.64
CA PRO A 117 13.28 -2.33 -10.16
C PRO A 117 14.18 -2.00 -11.35
N ARG A 118 14.29 -0.70 -11.66
CA ARG A 118 15.12 -0.29 -12.79
C ARG A 118 16.58 -0.63 -12.48
N PRO A 119 17.41 -0.93 -13.50
CA PRO A 119 18.83 -1.16 -13.30
C PRO A 119 19.49 -0.01 -12.54
N LEU A 120 20.34 -0.35 -11.56
CA LEU A 120 21.12 0.61 -10.80
C LEU A 120 22.11 1.33 -11.73
N ARG A 121 22.06 2.66 -11.75
CA ARG A 121 23.01 3.48 -12.50
C ARG A 121 24.10 4.00 -11.55
N LEU A 122 25.24 4.41 -12.11
CA LEU A 122 26.33 5.06 -11.35
C LEU A 122 25.86 6.26 -10.51
N SER A 123 24.90 7.04 -11.02
CA SER A 123 24.30 8.15 -10.27
C SER A 123 23.57 7.69 -9.00
N ASP A 124 22.99 6.49 -9.01
CA ASP A 124 22.28 5.93 -7.87
C ASP A 124 23.26 5.44 -6.81
N VAL A 125 24.40 4.89 -7.21
CA VAL A 125 25.50 4.51 -6.30
C VAL A 125 26.01 5.74 -5.53
N ALA A 126 26.25 6.85 -6.23
CA ALA A 126 26.67 8.10 -5.59
C ALA A 126 25.64 8.62 -4.58
N MET A 127 24.35 8.53 -4.91
CA MET A 127 23.26 8.93 -4.03
C MET A 127 23.12 8.01 -2.80
N ILE A 128 23.31 6.70 -2.96
CA ILE A 128 23.35 5.74 -1.85
C ILE A 128 24.50 6.08 -0.90
N CYS A 129 25.69 6.33 -1.43
CA CYS A 129 26.85 6.75 -0.63
C CYS A 129 26.57 8.04 0.14
N GLN A 130 26.02 9.07 -0.51
CA GLN A 130 25.65 10.33 0.17
C GLN A 130 24.61 10.12 1.28
N THR A 131 23.59 9.30 1.01
CA THR A 131 22.50 9.02 1.95
C THR A 131 23.01 8.28 3.20
N LEU A 132 23.98 7.39 3.02
CA LEU A 132 24.57 6.59 4.08
C LEU A 132 25.78 7.25 4.74
N GLY A 133 26.14 8.48 4.34
CA GLY A 133 27.31 9.19 4.86
C GLY A 133 28.64 8.52 4.51
N MET A 134 28.67 7.74 3.43
CA MET A 134 29.84 6.98 2.99
C MET A 134 30.54 7.68 1.84
N THR A 135 31.86 7.57 1.80
CA THR A 135 32.64 7.95 0.62
C THR A 135 32.63 6.82 -0.41
N PRO A 136 32.86 7.11 -1.70
CA PRO A 136 33.09 6.07 -2.71
C PRO A 136 34.24 5.11 -2.35
N SER A 137 35.19 5.57 -1.54
CA SER A 137 36.28 4.72 -1.05
C SER A 137 35.83 3.72 0.01
N ASP A 138 34.87 4.09 0.87
CA ASP A 138 34.31 3.19 1.88
C ASP A 138 33.51 2.06 1.23
N LEU A 139 32.83 2.37 0.13
CA LEU A 139 32.10 1.38 -0.67
C LEU A 139 33.02 0.29 -1.26
N ARG A 140 34.30 0.58 -1.50
CA ARG A 140 35.28 -0.43 -1.97
C ARG A 140 35.62 -1.46 -0.91
N GLN A 141 35.46 -1.10 0.36
CA GLN A 141 35.82 -1.96 1.49
C GLN A 141 34.64 -2.83 1.93
N THR A 142 33.44 -2.62 1.36
CA THR A 142 32.27 -3.43 1.67
C THR A 142 32.24 -4.70 0.84
N ARG A 143 31.66 -5.76 1.40
CA ARG A 143 31.40 -6.97 0.63
C ARG A 143 30.20 -6.73 -0.27
N TYR A 144 30.12 -7.46 -1.39
CA TYR A 144 28.95 -7.41 -2.26
C TYR A 144 27.63 -7.67 -1.50
N ALA A 145 27.65 -8.59 -0.54
CA ALA A 145 26.49 -8.86 0.34
C ALA A 145 26.06 -7.63 1.16
N ASP A 146 27.03 -6.84 1.66
CA ASP A 146 26.75 -5.62 2.42
C ASP A 146 26.19 -4.53 1.49
N PHE A 147 26.73 -4.43 0.27
CA PHE A 147 26.20 -3.55 -0.76
C PHE A 147 24.75 -3.89 -1.15
N VAL A 148 24.41 -5.16 -1.34
CA VAL A 148 23.03 -5.61 -1.60
C VAL A 148 22.11 -5.21 -0.45
N ASN A 149 22.55 -5.35 0.80
CA ASN A 149 21.77 -4.94 1.97
C ASN A 149 21.61 -3.42 2.04
N MET A 150 22.62 -2.64 1.65
CA MET A 150 22.52 -1.18 1.54
C MET A 150 21.52 -0.75 0.47
N VAL A 151 21.54 -1.39 -0.71
CA VAL A 151 20.56 -1.13 -1.78
C VAL A 151 19.14 -1.46 -1.32
N ARG A 152 18.95 -2.55 -0.56
CA ARG A 152 17.66 -2.89 0.05
C ARG A 152 17.21 -1.84 1.06
N GLY A 153 18.10 -1.37 1.92
CA GLY A 153 17.81 -0.29 2.86
C GLY A 153 17.45 1.03 2.17
N PHE A 154 18.17 1.35 1.09
CA PHE A 154 17.88 2.52 0.25
C PHE A 154 16.50 2.42 -0.43
N ASN A 155 16.15 1.25 -0.97
CA ASN A 155 14.84 0.99 -1.56
C ASN A 155 13.70 1.05 -0.52
N ALA A 156 13.97 0.66 0.72
CA ALA A 156 12.98 0.73 1.80
C ALA A 156 12.74 2.17 2.28
N ALA A 157 13.77 3.02 2.26
CA ALA A 157 13.68 4.43 2.68
C ALA A 157 13.25 5.39 1.54
N GLY A 158 13.40 4.98 0.28
CA GLY A 158 13.19 5.82 -0.90
C GLY A 158 11.92 5.50 -1.69
N LYS A 159 11.48 6.45 -2.52
CA LYS A 159 10.40 6.24 -3.49
C LYS A 159 10.86 5.54 -4.79
N THR A 160 12.16 5.29 -4.93
CA THR A 160 12.76 4.68 -6.12
C THR A 160 13.17 3.26 -5.80
N GLN A 161 12.74 2.30 -6.63
CA GLN A 161 13.20 0.92 -6.55
C GLN A 161 14.28 0.66 -7.60
N VAL A 162 15.49 0.34 -7.14
CA VAL A 162 16.63 -0.05 -7.99
C VAL A 162 17.02 -1.51 -7.72
N ALA A 163 17.26 -2.28 -8.79
CA ALA A 163 17.82 -3.62 -8.63
C ALA A 163 19.32 -3.51 -8.32
N PRO A 164 19.86 -4.26 -7.34
CA PRO A 164 21.31 -4.33 -7.19
C PRO A 164 21.94 -4.85 -8.49
N MET A 165 23.02 -4.20 -8.93
CA MET A 165 23.84 -4.68 -10.05
C MET A 165 24.48 -6.02 -9.73
N SER A 166 24.90 -6.74 -10.76
CA SER A 166 25.64 -7.99 -10.61
C SER A 166 26.97 -7.78 -9.88
N GLU A 167 27.53 -8.87 -9.33
CA GLU A 167 28.83 -8.83 -8.65
C GLU A 167 29.95 -8.38 -9.58
N ASP A 168 29.92 -8.82 -10.84
CA ASP A 168 30.88 -8.43 -11.87
C ASP A 168 30.80 -6.92 -12.19
N GLU A 169 29.59 -6.38 -12.35
CA GLU A 169 29.38 -4.94 -12.58
C GLU A 169 29.79 -4.08 -11.37
N PHE A 170 29.56 -4.59 -10.17
CA PHE A 170 30.03 -3.94 -8.94
C PHE A 170 31.56 -3.84 -8.93
N ALA A 171 32.26 -4.95 -9.22
CA ALA A 171 33.72 -4.98 -9.31
C ALA A 171 34.26 -4.04 -10.40
N GLU A 172 33.61 -4.00 -11.58
CA GLU A 172 33.99 -3.08 -12.67
C GLU A 172 33.83 -1.60 -12.27
N ILE A 173 32.80 -1.26 -11.52
CA ILE A 173 32.58 0.11 -11.04
C ILE A 173 33.65 0.49 -10.03
N LEU A 174 33.96 -0.40 -9.08
CA LEU A 174 35.05 -0.15 -8.12
C LEU A 174 36.39 0.05 -8.83
N ALA A 175 36.64 -0.66 -9.92
CA ALA A 175 37.85 -0.50 -10.73
C ALA A 175 37.90 0.81 -11.53
N LYS A 176 36.76 1.37 -11.95
CA LYS A 176 36.69 2.65 -12.69
C LYS A 176 36.92 3.90 -11.82
N TYR A 177 36.79 3.78 -10.50
CA TYR A 177 37.05 4.84 -9.53
C TYR A 177 38.49 4.76 -8.96
N GLU A 178 39.50 4.61 -9.82
CA GLU A 178 40.89 4.87 -9.46
C GLU A 178 41.10 6.40 -9.37
N PRO A 179 41.44 6.96 -8.19
CA PRO A 179 42.00 8.30 -8.17
C PRO A 179 43.36 8.27 -8.85
N GLU A 180 43.61 9.20 -9.78
CA GLU A 180 44.98 9.48 -10.22
C GLU A 180 45.84 9.72 -8.97
N THR A 181 46.87 8.90 -8.80
CA THR A 181 47.89 8.98 -7.74
C THR A 181 48.56 10.34 -7.67
#